data_AF-A0A942AJV1-F1
#
_entry.id   AF-A0A942AJV1-F1
#
_cell.length_a   1.000
_cell.length_b   1.000
_cell.length_c   1.000
_cell.angle_alpha   90.00
_cell.angle_beta   90.00
_cell.angle_gamma   90.00
#
_symmetry.space_group_name_H-M   'P 1'
#
loop_
_entity.id
_entity.type
_entity.pdbx_description
1 polymer ?
#
loop_
_entity_poly.entity_id
_entity_poly.type
_entity_poly.pdbx_seq_one_letter_code
_entity_poly.pdbx_strand_id
1 'polypeptide(L)'
;MEKIISYPLSVIYYLLFGITLVFFHVVQWICFNLFGYKAHKKSVDVLSFFLVFNTYILGTRYKISGLEKLPTDSPLIIASNHQSLYDITSICWFMRKVHPKFISKIELGKGIPSISY
;
A
#
# COMPACT_ATOMS: atom_id res chain seq x y z
N MET A 1 -0.95 0.77 30.78
CA MET A 1 -0.47 2.07 30.25
C MET A 1 -0.35 2.08 28.74
N GLU A 2 0.20 1.04 28.09
CA GLU A 2 0.35 0.97 26.63
C GLU A 2 -0.96 1.21 25.85
N LYS A 3 -2.08 0.64 26.32
CA LYS A 3 -3.40 0.86 25.71
C LYS A 3 -3.83 2.34 25.70
N ILE A 4 -3.46 3.11 26.72
CA ILE A 4 -3.86 4.52 26.82
C ILE A 4 -3.16 5.35 25.76
N ILE A 5 -1.88 5.06 25.49
CA ILE A 5 -1.10 5.72 24.44
C ILE A 5 -1.51 5.23 23.04
N SER A 6 -1.93 3.96 22.91
CA SER A 6 -2.35 3.44 21.61
C SER A 6 -3.62 4.09 21.08
N TYR A 7 -4.55 4.55 21.92
CA TYR A 7 -5.77 5.23 21.45
C TYR A 7 -5.50 6.50 20.65
N PRO A 8 -4.77 7.52 21.16
CA PRO A 8 -4.47 8.73 20.39
C PRO A 8 -3.62 8.44 19.15
N LEU A 9 -2.65 7.52 19.23
CA LEU A 9 -1.88 7.08 18.06
C LEU A 9 -2.77 6.43 16.99
N SER A 10 -3.78 5.65 17.41
CA SER A 10 -4.75 5.05 16.50
C SER A 10 -5.61 6.11 15.83
N VAL A 11 -6.07 7.13 16.56
CA VAL A 11 -6.83 8.26 16.00
C VAL A 11 -6.00 8.98 14.93
N ILE A 12 -4.75 9.33 15.23
CA ILE A 12 -3.83 9.95 14.28
C ILE A 12 -3.65 9.05 13.06
N TYR A 13 -3.41 7.76 13.28
CA TYR A 13 -3.22 6.80 12.20
C TYR A 13 -4.44 6.68 11.29
N TYR A 14 -5.64 6.48 11.85
CA TYR A 14 -6.85 6.31 11.05
C TYR A 14 -7.19 7.58 10.25
N LEU A 15 -6.93 8.77 10.80
CA LEU A 15 -7.06 10.02 10.05
C LEU A 15 -6.10 10.07 8.86
N LEU A 16 -4.81 9.78 9.08
CA LEU A 16 -3.81 9.75 8.01
C LEU A 16 -4.16 8.70 6.95
N PHE A 17 -4.55 7.50 7.37
CA PHE A 17 -4.96 6.40 6.51
C PHE A 17 -6.17 6.79 5.65
N GLY A 18 -7.24 7.29 6.27
CA GLY A 18 -8.46 7.68 5.57
C GLY A 18 -8.23 8.81 4.56
N ILE A 19 -7.50 9.86 4.95
CA ILE A 19 -7.15 10.98 4.06
C ILE A 19 -6.33 10.47 2.88
N THR A 20 -5.36 9.58 3.13
CA THR A 20 -4.54 8.97 2.08
C THR A 20 -5.43 8.24 1.07
N LEU A 21 -6.35 7.38 1.53
CA LEU A 21 -7.22 6.62 0.62
C LEU A 21 -8.15 7.52 -0.20
N VAL A 22 -8.74 8.55 0.40
CA VAL A 22 -9.66 9.45 -0.32
C VAL A 22 -8.91 10.28 -1.34
N PHE A 23 -7.78 10.86 -0.96
CA PHE A 23 -6.95 11.65 -1.87
C PHE A 23 -6.48 10.81 -3.06
N PHE A 24 -5.92 9.62 -2.80
CA PHE A 24 -5.44 8.75 -3.87
C PHE A 24 -6.55 8.16 -4.71
N HIS A 25 -7.80 8.15 -4.26
CA HIS A 25 -8.90 7.66 -5.08
C HIS A 25 -9.12 8.60 -6.27
N VAL A 26 -9.11 9.91 -5.99
CA VAL A 26 -9.20 10.95 -7.03
C VAL A 26 -7.98 10.89 -7.95
N VAL A 27 -6.77 10.77 -7.39
CA VAL A 27 -5.53 10.67 -8.18
C VAL A 27 -5.56 9.44 -9.09
N GLN A 28 -5.92 8.27 -8.56
CA GLN A 28 -6.01 7.03 -9.32
C GLN A 28 -7.05 7.13 -10.44
N TRP A 29 -8.22 7.69 -10.15
CA TRP A 29 -9.26 7.95 -11.16
C TRP A 29 -8.74 8.85 -12.29
N ILE A 30 -8.08 9.96 -11.97
CA ILE A 30 -7.49 10.85 -12.99
C ILE A 30 -6.42 10.09 -13.79
N CYS A 31 -5.52 9.37 -13.11
CA CYS A 31 -4.45 8.60 -13.74
C CYS A 31 -4.99 7.55 -14.72
N PHE A 32 -6.02 6.81 -14.35
CA PHE A 32 -6.60 5.76 -15.19
C PHE A 32 -7.34 6.34 -16.39
N ASN A 33 -8.23 7.31 -16.18
CA ASN A 33 -9.08 7.83 -17.26
C ASN A 33 -8.33 8.71 -18.25
N LEU A 34 -7.33 9.48 -17.82
CA LEU A 34 -6.62 10.42 -18.69
C LEU A 34 -5.32 9.84 -19.27
N PHE A 35 -4.64 8.96 -18.52
CA PHE A 35 -3.27 8.52 -18.86
C PHE A 35 -3.12 6.99 -18.94
N GLY A 36 -4.19 6.23 -18.64
CA GLY A 36 -4.24 4.79 -18.77
C GLY A 36 -3.53 4.00 -17.66
N TYR A 37 -3.44 2.69 -17.86
CA TYR A 37 -3.03 1.73 -16.84
C TYR A 37 -1.63 1.96 -16.26
N LYS A 38 -0.65 2.37 -17.07
CA LYS A 38 0.72 2.59 -16.59
C LYS A 38 0.78 3.73 -15.57
N ALA A 39 0.04 4.81 -15.81
CA ALA A 39 -0.08 5.91 -14.87
C ALA A 39 -0.85 5.48 -13.61
N HIS A 40 -1.96 4.76 -13.80
CA HIS A 40 -2.75 4.21 -12.69
C HIS A 40 -1.91 3.33 -11.76
N LYS A 41 -1.13 2.40 -12.32
CA LYS A 41 -0.19 1.56 -11.56
C LYS A 41 0.79 2.39 -10.76
N LYS A 42 1.36 3.44 -11.37
CA LYS A 42 2.31 4.32 -10.67
C LYS A 42 1.63 5.05 -9.52
N SER A 43 0.37 5.48 -9.66
CA SER A 43 -0.39 6.05 -8.54
C SER A 43 -0.65 5.03 -7.43
N VAL A 44 -0.91 3.76 -7.74
CA VAL A 44 -1.04 2.67 -6.74
C VAL A 44 0.27 2.43 -5.99
N ASP A 45 1.41 2.42 -6.69
CA ASP A 45 2.73 2.30 -6.06
C ASP A 45 2.97 3.46 -5.07
N VAL A 46 2.62 4.69 -5.48
CA VAL A 46 2.77 5.88 -4.64
C VAL A 46 1.79 5.87 -3.47
N LEU A 47 0.54 5.43 -3.66
CA LEU A 47 -0.39 5.18 -2.56
C LEU A 47 0.23 4.23 -1.52
N SER A 48 0.79 3.12 -1.99
CA SER A 48 1.44 2.14 -1.10
C SER A 48 2.61 2.74 -0.32
N PHE A 49 3.39 3.63 -0.95
CA PHE A 49 4.40 4.43 -0.24
C PHE A 49 3.79 5.27 0.87
N PHE A 50 2.71 6.03 0.60
CA PHE A 50 2.09 6.88 1.62
C PHE A 50 1.49 6.05 2.77
N LEU A 51 0.95 4.87 2.49
CA LEU A 51 0.48 3.96 3.54
C LEU A 51 1.62 3.44 4.41
N VAL A 52 2.78 3.11 3.83
CA VAL A 52 4.01 2.82 4.59
C VAL A 52 4.48 4.08 5.34
N PHE A 53 4.39 5.25 4.72
CA PHE A 53 4.82 6.51 5.33
C PHE A 53 4.01 6.89 6.57
N ASN A 54 2.71 6.62 6.56
CA ASN A 54 1.85 6.81 7.72
C ASN A 54 2.37 6.02 8.95
N THR A 55 3.03 4.88 8.76
CA THR A 55 3.62 4.13 9.89
C THR A 55 4.96 4.69 10.33
N TYR A 56 5.73 5.33 9.45
CA TYR A 56 6.94 6.06 9.85
C TYR A 56 6.61 7.19 10.85
N ILE A 57 5.47 7.87 10.65
CA ILE A 57 4.95 8.90 11.57
C ILE A 57 4.68 8.32 12.96
N LEU A 58 4.21 7.06 13.03
CA LEU A 58 3.99 6.33 14.30
C LEU A 58 5.28 5.76 14.91
N GLY A 59 6.44 5.97 14.29
CA GLY A 59 7.72 5.47 14.77
C GLY A 59 8.14 4.11 14.21
N THR A 60 7.32 3.47 13.37
CA THR A 60 7.70 2.21 12.70
C THR A 60 8.92 2.44 11.80
N ARG A 61 9.80 1.45 11.67
CA ARG A 61 10.94 1.46 10.75
C ARG A 61 10.97 0.13 9.99
N TYR A 62 11.30 0.20 8.69
CA TYR A 62 11.43 -0.97 7.84
C TYR A 62 12.90 -1.16 7.47
N LYS A 63 13.37 -2.40 7.59
CA LYS A 63 14.67 -2.82 7.07
C LYS A 63 14.42 -3.82 5.96
N ILE A 64 14.87 -3.49 4.76
CA ILE A 64 14.69 -4.33 3.58
C ILE A 64 16.08 -4.74 3.07
N SER A 65 16.24 -6.02 2.76
CA SER A 65 17.50 -6.61 2.28
C SER A 65 17.21 -7.61 1.18
N GLY A 66 18.14 -7.78 0.24
CA GLY A 66 18.01 -8.78 -0.83
C GLY A 66 17.19 -8.32 -2.04
N LEU A 67 16.80 -7.04 -2.13
CA LEU A 67 16.08 -6.51 -3.30
C LEU A 67 16.93 -6.53 -4.56
N GLU A 68 18.26 -6.48 -4.42
CA GLU A 68 19.22 -6.60 -5.51
C GLU A 68 19.21 -7.99 -6.18
N LYS A 69 18.70 -9.00 -5.48
CA LYS A 69 18.60 -10.38 -5.97
C LYS A 69 17.24 -10.68 -6.60
N LEU A 70 16.32 -9.72 -6.61
CA LEU A 70 14.96 -9.92 -7.10
C LEU A 70 14.96 -10.01 -8.64
N PRO A 71 14.56 -11.14 -9.25
CA PRO A 71 14.50 -11.26 -10.71
C PRO A 71 13.47 -10.28 -11.29
N THR A 72 13.77 -9.68 -12.44
CA THR A 72 12.88 -8.70 -13.10
C THR A 72 12.50 -9.07 -14.52
N ASP A 73 13.09 -10.15 -15.04
CA ASP A 73 12.99 -10.66 -16.41
C ASP A 73 12.12 -11.92 -16.50
N SER A 74 11.53 -12.37 -15.40
CA SER A 74 10.66 -13.55 -15.34
C SER A 74 9.46 -13.34 -14.42
N PRO A 75 8.34 -14.07 -14.64
CA PRO A 75 7.22 -14.08 -13.71
C PRO A 75 7.64 -14.64 -12.35
N LEU A 76 7.15 -14.01 -11.28
CA LEU A 76 7.48 -14.40 -9.90
C LEU A 76 6.23 -14.82 -9.12
N ILE A 77 6.39 -15.84 -8.29
CA ILE A 77 5.49 -16.14 -7.18
C ILE A 77 6.18 -15.66 -5.91
N ILE A 78 5.59 -14.65 -5.26
CA ILE A 78 6.10 -14.10 -4.00
C ILE A 78 5.40 -14.84 -2.85
N ALA A 79 6.14 -15.68 -2.14
CA ALA A 79 5.67 -16.35 -0.93
C ALA A 79 6.22 -15.63 0.31
N SER A 80 5.33 -15.31 1.25
CA SER A 80 5.69 -14.65 2.51
C SER A 80 4.75 -15.13 3.61
N ASN A 81 5.23 -15.10 4.86
CA ASN A 81 4.34 -15.19 6.01
C ASN A 81 3.40 -13.97 6.05
N HIS A 82 2.20 -14.13 6.60
CA HIS A 82 1.23 -13.04 6.70
C HIS A 82 0.93 -12.73 8.17
N GLN A 83 1.12 -11.48 8.58
CA GLN A 83 0.93 -11.01 9.95
C GLN A 83 0.15 -9.70 10.04
N SER A 84 0.04 -8.95 8.94
CA SER A 84 -0.61 -7.64 8.95
C SER A 84 -1.16 -7.23 7.60
N LEU A 85 -2.14 -6.32 7.61
CA LEU A 85 -2.58 -5.61 6.40
C LEU A 85 -1.42 -4.89 5.70
N TYR A 86 -0.41 -4.44 6.46
CA TYR A 86 0.74 -3.72 5.92
C TYR A 86 1.70 -4.58 5.10
N ASP A 87 1.59 -5.91 5.17
CA ASP A 87 2.39 -6.81 4.34
C ASP A 87 2.14 -6.49 2.85
N ILE A 88 0.88 -6.23 2.49
CA ILE A 88 0.50 -5.87 1.12
C ILE A 88 1.16 -4.55 0.71
N THR A 89 1.00 -3.48 1.52
CA THR A 89 1.52 -2.15 1.17
C THR A 89 3.04 -2.10 1.14
N SER A 90 3.70 -2.82 2.05
CA SER A 90 5.16 -2.88 2.11
C SER A 90 5.74 -3.69 0.96
N ILE A 91 5.18 -4.86 0.65
CA ILE A 91 5.56 -5.64 -0.55
C ILE A 91 5.29 -4.82 -1.80
N CYS A 92 4.11 -4.20 -1.92
CA CYS A 92 3.75 -3.38 -3.07
C CYS A 92 4.76 -2.25 -3.29
N TRP A 93 5.15 -1.53 -2.23
CA TRP A 93 6.11 -0.44 -2.34
C TRP A 93 7.55 -0.91 -2.57
N PHE A 94 8.09 -1.76 -1.71
CA PHE A 94 9.52 -2.13 -1.74
C PHE A 94 9.84 -3.07 -2.91
N MET A 95 8.88 -3.90 -3.35
CA MET A 95 9.01 -4.77 -4.51
C MET A 95 8.28 -4.23 -5.75
N ARG A 96 7.92 -2.94 -5.80
CA ARG A 96 7.16 -2.31 -6.92
C ARG A 96 7.73 -2.55 -8.32
N LYS A 97 9.05 -2.83 -8.42
CA LYS A 97 9.75 -3.13 -9.67
C LYS A 97 9.20 -4.39 -10.36
N VAL A 98 8.77 -5.38 -9.60
CA VAL A 98 8.19 -6.63 -10.16
C VAL A 98 6.67 -6.59 -10.25
N HIS A 99 6.06 -5.43 -9.98
CA HIS A 99 4.62 -5.19 -10.14
C HIS A 99 3.75 -6.27 -9.45
N PRO A 100 3.90 -6.46 -8.13
CA PRO A 100 3.20 -7.52 -7.40
C PRO A 100 1.68 -7.36 -7.52
N LYS A 101 1.00 -8.51 -7.64
CA LYS A 101 -0.45 -8.63 -7.60
C LYS A 101 -0.83 -9.56 -6.45
N PHE A 102 -1.97 -9.30 -5.85
CA PHE A 102 -2.43 -9.99 -4.64
C PHE A 102 -3.82 -10.57 -4.87
N ILE A 103 -4.14 -11.62 -4.12
CA ILE A 103 -5.50 -12.15 -4.06
C ILE A 103 -6.28 -11.33 -3.04
N SER A 104 -7.35 -10.66 -3.49
CA SER A 104 -8.22 -9.83 -2.66
C SER A 104 -9.55 -10.51 -2.35
N LYS A 105 -10.12 -10.18 -1.21
CA LYS A 105 -11.49 -10.57 -0.86
C LYS A 105 -12.50 -9.85 -1.75
N ILE A 106 -13.63 -10.49 -2.09
CA ILE A 106 -14.67 -9.90 -2.94
C ILE A 106 -15.29 -8.64 -2.32
N GLU A 107 -15.33 -8.55 -0.99
CA GLU A 107 -15.81 -7.39 -0.24
C GLU A 107 -14.97 -6.14 -0.51
N LEU A 108 -13.68 -6.29 -0.82
CA LEU A 108 -12.78 -5.18 -1.14
C LEU A 108 -13.06 -4.56 -2.51
N GLY A 109 -13.87 -5.21 -3.36
CA GLY A 109 -14.34 -4.67 -4.64
C GLY A 109 -15.58 -3.77 -4.53
N LYS A 110 -16.09 -3.50 -3.31
CA LYS A 110 -17.37 -2.82 -3.09
C LYS A 110 -17.22 -1.34 -2.68
N GLY A 111 -16.64 -0.53 -3.56
CA GLY A 111 -16.64 0.94 -3.42
C GLY A 111 -15.74 1.49 -2.30
N ILE A 112 -14.72 0.74 -1.87
CA ILE A 112 -13.73 1.23 -0.91
C ILE A 112 -12.76 2.17 -1.66
N PRO A 113 -12.61 3.44 -1.20
CA PRO A 113 -11.74 4.41 -1.86
C PRO A 113 -10.33 3.86 -2.05
N SER A 114 -9.77 4.07 -3.23
CA SER A 114 -8.44 3.61 -3.64
C SER A 114 -8.20 2.09 -3.69
N ILE A 115 -9.16 1.25 -3.30
CA ILE A 115 -9.01 -0.21 -3.29
C ILE A 115 -9.88 -0.86 -4.36
N SER A 116 -11.12 -0.39 -4.56
CA SER A 116 -12.08 -0.97 -5.49
C SER A 116 -12.03 -0.39 -6.92
N TYR A 117 -11.05 0.48 -7.20
CA TYR A 117 -10.90 1.19 -8.48
C TYR A 117 -9.56 0.81 -9.12
#